data_AF-A0A9P5LC64-F1
#
_entry.id   AF-A0A9P5LC64-F1
#
_cell.length_a   1.000
_cell.length_b   1.000
_cell.length_c   1.000
_cell.angle_alpha   90.00
_cell.angle_beta   90.00
_cell.angle_gamma   90.00
#
_symmetry.space_group_name_H-M   'P 1'
#
loop_
_entity.id
_entity.type
_entity.pdbx_description
1 polymer ?
#
loop_
_entity_poly.entity_id
_entity_poly.type
_entity_poly.pdbx_seq_one_letter_code
_entity_poly.pdbx_strand_id
1 'polypeptide(L)'
;MLPSLRSMLASLFLVISVAQAAINIDGSKAVDPVTEDDPSPISDINTYQPDQHDCPPPCADYANTHSWIPYFSTDRLKRCKDPMLLQLAVSQPLDRSDSTIIIQSCTLGSNSTSAR
;
A
#
# COMPACT_ATOMS: atom_id res chain seq x y z
N MET A 1 24.12 6.08 55.01
CA MET A 1 22.69 5.71 55.11
C MET A 1 22.03 6.03 53.77
N LEU A 2 21.46 5.02 53.13
CA LEU A 2 21.09 4.95 51.71
C LEU A 2 19.65 5.47 51.50
N PRO A 3 19.40 6.65 50.88
CA PRO A 3 18.03 7.08 50.58
C PRO A 3 17.53 6.62 49.20
N SER A 4 18.30 5.86 48.42
CA SER A 4 17.97 5.59 47.01
C SER A 4 17.19 4.29 46.75
N LEU A 5 16.75 3.56 47.78
CA LEU A 5 16.05 2.27 47.61
C LEU A 5 14.54 2.34 47.81
N ARG A 6 13.97 3.54 48.03
CA ARG A 6 12.50 3.70 48.19
C ARG A 6 11.78 4.22 46.95
N SER A 7 12.51 4.66 45.92
CA SER A 7 11.91 5.25 44.72
C SER A 7 11.83 4.28 43.52
N MET A 8 12.34 3.05 43.65
CA MET A 8 12.42 2.06 42.56
C MET A 8 11.25 1.07 42.52
N LEU A 9 10.18 1.32 43.28
CA LEU A 9 9.03 0.39 43.38
C LEU A 9 7.71 0.94 42.81
N ALA A 10 7.68 2.18 42.31
CA ALA A 10 6.42 2.84 41.95
C ALA A 10 6.08 2.86 40.44
N SER A 11 6.93 2.36 39.55
CA SER A 11 6.80 2.70 38.11
C SER A 11 6.70 1.53 37.13
N LEU A 12 6.34 0.32 37.57
CA LEU A 12 6.43 -0.86 36.68
C LEU A 12 5.15 -1.70 36.52
N PHE A 13 3.95 -1.12 36.43
CA PHE A 13 2.78 -1.85 35.91
C PHE A 13 1.81 -0.94 35.14
N LEU A 14 2.27 -0.38 34.02
CA LEU A 14 1.36 0.06 32.95
C LEU A 14 1.16 -1.13 32.01
N VAL A 15 0.19 -1.99 32.35
CA VAL A 15 -0.26 -3.09 31.49
C VAL A 15 -1.00 -2.47 30.31
N ILE A 16 -0.35 -2.40 29.16
CA ILE A 16 -0.98 -2.00 27.89
C ILE A 16 -1.93 -3.13 27.49
N SER A 17 -3.22 -2.95 27.78
CA SER A 17 -4.26 -3.87 27.30
C SER A 17 -4.57 -3.53 25.85
N VAL A 18 -4.02 -4.31 24.91
CA VAL A 18 -4.36 -4.18 23.49
C VAL A 18 -5.74 -4.83 23.30
N ALA A 19 -6.79 -4.02 23.21
CA ALA A 19 -8.11 -4.51 22.82
C ALA A 19 -8.14 -4.70 21.29
N GLN A 20 -8.17 -5.94 20.83
CA GLN A 20 -8.47 -6.24 19.42
C GLN A 20 -9.98 -6.06 19.20
N ALA A 21 -10.37 -5.13 18.33
CA ALA A 21 -11.76 -4.80 18.01
C ALA A 21 -12.12 -5.22 16.57
N ALA A 22 -11.66 -6.39 16.14
CA ALA A 22 -12.08 -6.97 14.86
C ALA A 22 -13.37 -7.79 15.05
N ILE A 23 -14.32 -7.61 14.14
CA ILE A 23 -15.63 -8.26 14.13
C ILE A 23 -15.77 -8.98 12.79
N ASN A 24 -16.15 -10.25 12.82
CA ASN A 24 -16.41 -11.07 11.64
C ASN A 24 -17.67 -10.58 10.90
N ILE A 25 -17.85 -11.02 9.65
CA ILE A 25 -19.01 -10.63 8.81
C ILE A 25 -20.35 -11.08 9.44
N ASP A 26 -20.33 -12.14 10.23
CA ASP A 26 -21.48 -12.65 10.98
C ASP A 26 -21.73 -11.92 12.32
N GLY A 27 -20.92 -10.89 12.65
CA GLY A 27 -21.04 -10.10 13.87
C GLY A 27 -20.37 -10.71 15.11
N SER A 28 -19.72 -11.87 14.97
CA SER A 28 -18.95 -12.48 16.07
C SER A 28 -17.59 -11.77 16.27
N LYS A 29 -17.02 -11.85 17.48
CA LYS A 29 -15.68 -11.30 17.75
C LYS A 29 -14.64 -12.16 17.05
N ALA A 30 -13.74 -11.53 16.30
CA ALA A 30 -12.57 -12.20 15.76
C ALA A 30 -11.58 -12.45 16.90
N VAL A 31 -11.60 -13.68 17.43
CA VAL A 31 -10.72 -14.16 18.51
C VAL A 31 -9.54 -14.96 17.98
N ASP A 32 -9.62 -15.43 16.74
CA ASP A 32 -8.59 -16.25 16.11
C ASP A 32 -7.64 -15.38 15.27
N PRO A 33 -6.32 -15.71 15.24
CA PRO A 33 -5.38 -15.05 14.35
C PRO A 33 -5.81 -15.20 12.89
N VAL A 34 -5.70 -14.11 12.12
CA VAL A 34 -5.92 -14.15 10.66
C VAL A 34 -4.97 -15.19 10.05
N THR A 35 -5.54 -16.22 9.44
CA THR A 35 -4.81 -17.23 8.67
C THR A 35 -4.81 -16.83 7.19
N GLU A 36 -3.74 -17.17 6.47
CA GLU A 36 -3.52 -16.82 5.05
C GLU A 36 -4.66 -17.26 4.09
N ASP A 37 -5.52 -18.19 4.51
CA ASP A 37 -6.65 -18.74 3.73
C ASP A 37 -8.01 -18.08 4.03
N ASP A 38 -8.07 -17.00 4.82
CA ASP A 38 -9.34 -16.30 5.10
C ASP A 38 -9.73 -15.39 3.91
N PRO A 39 -10.88 -15.63 3.22
CA PRO A 39 -11.36 -14.82 2.09
C PRO A 39 -11.82 -13.41 2.50
N SER A 40 -11.51 -12.97 3.72
CA SER A 40 -11.77 -11.61 4.19
C SER A 40 -11.06 -10.59 3.26
N PRO A 41 -11.77 -9.55 2.80
CA PRO A 41 -11.23 -8.54 1.86
C PRO A 41 -10.23 -7.59 2.52
N ILE A 42 -9.69 -7.95 3.69
CA ILE A 42 -8.68 -7.20 4.40
C ILE A 42 -7.34 -7.56 3.75
N SER A 43 -7.18 -7.04 2.54
CA SER A 43 -5.94 -6.88 1.78
C SER A 43 -4.92 -8.00 1.96
N ASP A 44 -4.81 -8.88 0.97
CA ASP A 44 -3.55 -9.61 0.75
C ASP A 44 -2.42 -8.60 0.98
N ILE A 45 -1.57 -8.90 1.97
CA ILE A 45 -0.55 -7.98 2.48
C ILE A 45 0.45 -7.59 1.38
N ASN A 46 0.51 -8.38 0.31
CA ASN A 46 1.35 -8.17 -0.85
C ASN A 46 0.66 -7.35 -1.95
N THR A 47 -0.61 -6.97 -1.76
CA THR A 47 -1.34 -6.14 -2.74
C THR A 47 -0.74 -4.75 -2.79
N TYR A 48 -0.24 -4.38 -3.97
CA TYR A 48 0.25 -3.02 -4.20
C TYR A 48 -0.89 -2.00 -4.07
N GLN A 49 -0.71 -1.02 -3.17
CA GLN A 49 -1.65 0.07 -2.94
C GLN A 49 -1.13 1.37 -3.57
N PRO A 50 -1.62 1.78 -4.75
CA PRO A 50 -1.07 2.97 -5.42
C PRO A 50 -1.23 4.29 -4.65
N ASP A 51 -2.04 4.33 -3.57
CA ASP A 51 -2.18 5.53 -2.73
C ASP A 51 -1.02 5.69 -1.73
N GLN A 52 -0.28 4.62 -1.48
CA GLN A 52 0.85 4.59 -0.54
C GLN A 52 2.18 4.91 -1.23
N HIS A 53 2.19 5.12 -2.54
CA HIS A 53 3.39 5.34 -3.34
C HIS A 53 3.25 6.57 -4.25
N ASP A 54 4.34 7.31 -4.43
CA ASP A 54 4.38 8.43 -5.36
C ASP A 54 4.61 7.99 -6.79
N CYS A 55 5.45 6.97 -6.99
CA CYS A 55 5.75 6.39 -8.28
C CYS A 55 5.18 4.97 -8.40
N PRO A 56 4.71 4.57 -9.60
CA PRO A 56 4.42 3.18 -9.91
C PRO A 56 5.65 2.29 -9.69
N PRO A 57 5.48 0.97 -9.49
CA PRO A 57 6.59 0.04 -9.46
C PRO A 57 7.33 0.03 -10.82
N PRO A 58 8.59 -0.44 -10.84
CA PRO A 58 9.33 -0.61 -12.08
C PRO A 58 8.60 -1.52 -13.07
N CYS A 59 8.74 -1.25 -14.36
CA CYS A 59 8.18 -2.09 -15.42
C CYS A 59 8.75 -3.51 -15.34
N ALA A 60 7.92 -4.51 -15.02
CA ALA A 60 8.32 -5.91 -15.00
C ALA A 60 8.42 -6.51 -16.41
N ASP A 61 7.48 -6.13 -17.29
CA ASP A 61 7.43 -6.55 -18.69
C ASP A 61 7.04 -5.35 -19.57
N TYR A 62 7.84 -5.06 -20.59
CA TYR A 62 7.62 -3.96 -21.51
C TYR A 62 6.61 -4.29 -22.64
N ALA A 63 6.40 -5.58 -22.92
CA ALA A 63 5.48 -6.05 -23.95
C ALA A 63 4.07 -6.27 -23.40
N ASN A 64 3.96 -6.68 -22.13
CA ASN A 64 2.68 -6.93 -21.48
C ASN A 64 2.23 -5.77 -20.57
N THR A 65 1.55 -4.79 -21.16
CA THR A 65 1.03 -3.61 -20.43
C THR A 65 -0.10 -3.93 -19.44
N HIS A 66 -0.68 -5.14 -19.48
CA HIS A 66 -1.64 -5.58 -18.46
C HIS A 66 -0.99 -5.89 -17.12
N SER A 67 0.34 -6.08 -17.09
CA SER A 67 1.10 -6.25 -15.84
C SER A 67 1.37 -4.92 -15.12
N TRP A 68 1.10 -3.78 -15.75
CA TRP A 68 1.34 -2.46 -15.20
C TRP A 68 0.18 -2.03 -14.30
N ILE A 69 0.44 -1.04 -13.43
CA ILE A 69 -0.53 -0.60 -12.44
C ILE A 69 -1.56 0.34 -13.09
N PRO A 70 -2.87 0.12 -12.88
CA PRO A 70 -3.92 1.02 -13.34
C PRO A 70 -4.04 2.28 -12.48
N TYR A 71 -4.18 3.43 -13.15
CA TYR A 71 -4.52 4.71 -12.56
C TYR A 71 -5.73 5.31 -13.26
N PHE A 72 -6.60 5.97 -12.49
CA PHE A 72 -7.80 6.64 -13.00
C PHE A 72 -7.68 8.17 -13.02
N SER A 73 -6.55 8.72 -12.56
CA SER A 73 -6.33 10.16 -12.48
C SER A 73 -4.86 10.48 -12.72
N THR A 74 -4.62 11.55 -13.49
CA THR A 74 -3.29 12.09 -13.74
C THR A 74 -2.68 12.72 -12.49
N ASP A 75 -3.49 13.19 -11.54
CA ASP A 75 -3.00 13.88 -10.34
C ASP A 75 -2.14 12.97 -9.45
N ARG A 76 -2.40 11.67 -9.44
CA ARG A 76 -1.56 10.69 -8.73
C ARG A 76 -0.21 10.54 -9.42
N LEU A 77 -0.20 10.40 -10.74
CA LEU A 77 1.02 10.26 -11.54
C LEU A 77 1.89 11.53 -11.51
N LYS A 78 1.30 12.73 -11.37
CA LYS A 78 2.04 13.99 -11.25
C LYS A 78 2.95 14.06 -10.01
N ARG A 79 2.68 13.25 -8.98
CA ARG A 79 3.53 13.16 -7.78
C ARG A 79 4.86 12.47 -8.09
N CYS A 80 4.87 11.49 -8.98
CA CYS A 80 6.09 10.83 -9.43
C CYS A 80 6.99 11.80 -10.19
N LYS A 81 8.29 11.79 -9.86
CA LYS A 81 9.32 12.60 -10.54
C LYS A 81 10.25 11.78 -11.42
N ASP A 82 9.99 10.48 -11.52
CA ASP A 82 10.77 9.56 -12.35
C ASP A 82 10.13 9.39 -13.73
N PRO A 83 10.92 9.01 -14.76
CA PRO A 83 10.38 8.67 -16.07
C PRO A 83 9.43 7.47 -15.97
N MET A 84 8.23 7.61 -16.52
CA MET A 84 7.21 6.56 -16.52
C MET A 84 6.82 6.19 -17.95
N LEU A 85 6.46 4.92 -18.14
CA LEU A 85 5.74 4.48 -19.32
C LEU A 85 4.24 4.53 -19.06
N LEU A 86 3.48 4.93 -20.09
CA LEU A 86 2.04 5.12 -20.03
C LEU A 86 1.39 4.41 -21.21
N GLN A 87 0.38 3.60 -20.92
CA GLN A 87 -0.52 3.04 -21.91
C GLN A 87 -1.95 3.47 -21.56
N LEU A 88 -2.60 4.17 -22.50
CA LEU A 88 -3.95 4.68 -22.34
C LEU A 88 -4.66 4.73 -23.70
N ALA A 89 -5.99 4.70 -23.68
CA ALA A 89 -6.80 4.96 -24.86
C ALA A 89 -7.20 6.45 -24.90
N VAL A 90 -6.86 7.15 -25.99
CA VAL A 90 -7.14 8.59 -26.13
C VAL A 90 -8.52 8.79 -26.75
N SER A 91 -9.57 8.44 -26.01
CA SER A 91 -10.97 8.62 -26.43
C SER A 91 -11.68 9.78 -25.72
N GLN A 92 -11.17 10.22 -24.57
CA GLN A 92 -11.73 11.28 -23.72
C GLN A 92 -10.58 12.11 -23.09
N PRO A 93 -10.86 13.31 -22.56
CA PRO A 93 -9.88 14.06 -21.78
C PRO A 93 -9.47 13.32 -20.48
N LEU A 94 -8.22 13.49 -20.06
CA LEU A 94 -7.66 12.86 -18.85
C LEU A 94 -7.93 13.64 -17.56
N ASP A 95 -8.10 14.96 -17.64
CA ASP A 95 -8.19 15.83 -16.46
C ASP A 95 -9.63 16.06 -15.97
N ARG A 96 -10.60 15.31 -16.50
CA ARG A 96 -11.99 15.40 -16.03
C ARG A 96 -12.26 14.37 -14.95
N SER A 97 -12.95 14.78 -13.90
CA SER A 97 -13.34 13.90 -12.79
C SER A 97 -14.36 12.82 -13.19
N ASP A 98 -15.05 13.00 -14.31
CA ASP A 98 -16.00 12.03 -14.89
C ASP A 98 -15.36 11.13 -15.95
N SER A 99 -14.05 11.24 -16.18
CA SER A 99 -13.33 10.39 -17.12
C SER A 99 -13.24 8.96 -16.60
N THR A 100 -13.54 7.99 -17.45
CA THR A 100 -13.42 6.56 -17.14
C THR A 100 -12.16 5.95 -17.76
N ILE A 101 -11.22 6.78 -18.21
CA ILE A 101 -9.99 6.31 -18.83
C ILE A 101 -9.10 5.64 -17.79
N ILE A 102 -8.58 4.48 -18.16
CA ILE A 102 -7.56 3.77 -17.40
C ILE A 102 -6.20 4.12 -18.00
N ILE A 103 -5.29 4.54 -17.13
CA ILE A 103 -3.89 4.80 -17.44
C ILE A 103 -3.08 3.68 -16.82
N GLN A 104 -2.61 2.75 -17.65
CA GLN A 104 -1.68 1.71 -17.22
C GLN A 104 -0.29 2.35 -17.15
N SER A 105 0.36 2.27 -15.99
CA SER A 105 1.66 2.91 -15.79
C SER A 105 2.65 2.06 -14.99
N CYS A 106 3.92 2.18 -15.35
CA CYS A 106 5.06 1.67 -14.62
C CYS A 106 6.23 2.68 -14.70
N THR A 107 7.13 2.63 -13.73
CA THR A 107 8.34 3.46 -13.74
C THR A 107 9.39 2.80 -14.62
N LEU A 108 10.04 3.58 -15.49
CA LEU A 108 11.20 3.13 -16.23
C LEU A 108 12.32 2.94 -15.21
N GLY A 109 12.62 1.69 -14.86
CA GLY A 109 13.53 1.39 -13.76
C GLY A 109 14.85 2.13 -13.91
N SER A 110 15.29 2.81 -12.85
CA SER A 110 16.64 3.36 -12.72
C SER A 110 17.65 2.23 -12.43
N ASN A 111 17.67 1.20 -13.28
CA ASN A 111 18.74 0.22 -13.33
C ASN A 111 19.72 0.60 -14.45
N SER A 112 20.41 1.72 -14.28
CA SER A 112 21.77 1.89 -14.79
C SER A 112 22.77 1.19 -13.86
N THR A 113 22.48 -0.03 -13.40
CA THR A 113 23.43 -0.92 -12.74
C THR A 113 22.82 -2.33 -12.69
N SER A 114 23.55 -3.30 -13.23
CA SER A 114 23.27 -4.75 -13.19
C SER A 114 22.39 -5.33 -14.31
N ALA A 115 22.82 -5.12 -15.56
CA ALA A 115 22.92 -6.24 -16.49
C ALA A 115 24.42 -6.48 -16.72
N ARG A 116 24.94 -7.54 -16.12
CA ARG A 116 26.25 -8.13 -16.42
C ARG A 116 26.00 -9.58 -16.81
#